data_AF-A0A950KEH0-F1
#
_entry.id   AF-A0A950KEH0-F1
#
_cell.length_a   1.000
_cell.length_b   1.000
_cell.length_c   1.000
_cell.angle_alpha   90.00
_cell.angle_beta   90.00
_cell.angle_gamma   90.00
#
_symmetry.space_group_name_H-M   'P 1'
#
loop_
_entity.id
_entity.type
_entity.pdbx_description
1 polymer ?
#
loop_
_entity_poly.entity_id
_entity_poly.type
_entity_poly.pdbx_seq_one_letter_code
_entity_poly.pdbx_strand_id
1 'polypeptide(L)'
;MSRKAWPIVATLLIAGFAVPAGAQAPREESAQQNVRESEQYEQLLCTNPAFRNRRIQQECGPIDDPQLHQQCVDSFQCRSGGGGPVRRRHHRNY
;
A
#
# COMPACT_ATOMS: atom_id res chain seq x y z
N MET A 1 -19.62 -17.71 -53.87
CA MET A 1 -20.13 -17.89 -52.49
C MET A 1 -19.55 -19.18 -51.93
N SER A 2 -18.71 -19.13 -50.89
CA SER A 2 -18.43 -20.28 -50.04
C SER A 2 -17.79 -19.83 -48.73
N ARG A 3 -18.40 -20.23 -47.62
CA ARG A 3 -18.04 -19.90 -46.24
C ARG A 3 -16.99 -20.91 -45.78
N LYS A 4 -15.83 -20.47 -45.30
CA LYS A 4 -14.98 -21.29 -44.42
C LYS A 4 -14.37 -20.41 -43.34
N ALA A 5 -15.12 -20.26 -42.26
CA ALA A 5 -14.56 -19.93 -40.96
C ALA A 5 -13.71 -21.13 -40.52
N TRP A 6 -12.48 -20.87 -40.08
CA TRP A 6 -11.72 -21.83 -39.29
C TRP A 6 -10.77 -21.11 -38.32
N PRO A 7 -10.50 -21.74 -37.17
CA PRO A 7 -10.75 -21.14 -35.87
C PRO A 7 -9.50 -20.56 -35.21
N ILE A 8 -9.76 -19.69 -34.22
CA ILE A 8 -8.84 -19.19 -33.21
C ILE A 8 -8.16 -20.39 -32.53
N VAL A 9 -6.89 -20.65 -32.86
CA VAL A 9 -6.04 -21.55 -32.08
C VAL A 9 -5.44 -20.73 -30.95
N ALA A 10 -6.11 -20.76 -29.81
CA ALA A 10 -5.57 -20.28 -28.54
C ALA A 10 -4.51 -21.27 -28.06
N THR A 11 -3.23 -20.98 -28.29
CA THR A 11 -2.11 -21.72 -27.69
C THR A 11 -1.61 -20.95 -26.48
N LEU A 12 -2.31 -21.10 -25.35
CA LEU A 12 -1.84 -20.67 -24.02
C LEU A 12 -0.84 -21.73 -23.51
N LEU A 13 0.43 -21.60 -23.87
CA LEU A 13 1.51 -22.31 -23.18
C LEU A 13 1.89 -21.49 -21.95
N ILE A 14 1.21 -21.74 -20.83
CA ILE A 14 1.66 -21.29 -19.52
C ILE A 14 2.82 -22.20 -19.12
N ALA A 15 4.05 -21.78 -19.44
CA ALA A 15 5.24 -22.32 -18.79
C ALA A 15 5.16 -21.92 -17.31
N GLY A 16 4.86 -22.89 -16.45
CA GLY A 16 4.77 -22.70 -15.01
C GLY A 16 6.14 -22.40 -14.42
N PHE A 17 6.46 -21.11 -14.28
CA PHE A 17 7.47 -20.68 -13.31
C PHE A 17 6.86 -20.87 -11.92
N ALA A 18 7.26 -21.92 -11.23
CA ALA A 18 6.99 -22.05 -9.80
C ALA A 18 7.79 -20.96 -9.08
N VAL A 19 7.19 -19.79 -8.89
CA VAL A 19 7.70 -18.79 -7.96
C VAL A 19 7.60 -19.44 -6.58
N PRO A 20 8.72 -19.63 -5.84
CA PRO A 20 8.63 -20.13 -4.48
C PRO A 20 7.82 -19.11 -3.67
N ALA A 21 6.59 -19.49 -3.33
CA ALA A 21 5.76 -18.73 -2.42
C ALA A 21 6.44 -18.78 -1.04
N GLY A 22 7.02 -17.66 -0.62
CA GLY A 22 7.47 -17.47 0.75
C GLY A 22 8.98 -17.56 0.99
N ALA A 23 9.79 -16.85 0.20
CA ALA A 23 11.03 -16.32 0.75
C ALA A 23 10.70 -15.23 1.79
N GLN A 24 10.25 -15.67 2.97
CA GLN A 24 10.10 -14.81 4.14
C GLN A 24 11.53 -14.45 4.55
N ALA A 25 11.95 -13.22 4.32
CA ALA A 25 13.16 -12.70 4.98
C ALA A 25 13.03 -12.99 6.49
N PRO A 26 14.13 -13.24 7.21
CA PRO A 26 14.08 -13.48 8.65
C PRO A 26 13.13 -12.48 9.31
N ARG A 27 12.14 -12.94 10.10
CA ARG A 27 11.03 -12.11 10.59
C ARG A 27 11.49 -10.78 11.21
N GLU A 28 12.66 -10.78 11.84
CA GLU A 28 13.28 -9.58 12.41
C GLU A 28 13.76 -8.58 11.35
N GLU A 29 14.38 -9.07 10.26
CA GLU A 29 14.85 -8.23 9.16
C GLU A 29 13.67 -7.60 8.42
N SER A 30 12.60 -8.37 8.17
CA SER A 30 11.37 -7.86 7.56
C SER A 30 10.60 -6.91 8.49
N ALA A 31 10.54 -7.15 9.80
CA ALA A 31 9.87 -6.25 10.74
C ALA A 31 10.59 -4.88 10.83
N GLN A 32 11.91 -4.89 10.94
CA GLN A 32 12.70 -3.65 10.94
C GLN A 32 12.58 -2.90 9.61
N GLN A 33 12.51 -3.61 8.49
CA GLN A 33 12.30 -2.99 7.19
C GLN A 33 10.93 -2.31 7.11
N ASN A 34 9.85 -2.98 7.55
CA ASN A 34 8.50 -2.39 7.60
C ASN A 34 8.48 -1.10 8.43
N VAL A 35 9.19 -1.05 9.56
CA VAL A 35 9.28 0.16 10.39
C VAL A 35 9.97 1.29 9.62
N ARG A 36 11.13 1.02 8.99
CA ARG A 36 11.87 2.05 8.23
C ARG A 36 11.05 2.59 7.05
N GLU A 37 10.40 1.71 6.30
CA GLU A 37 9.56 2.10 5.17
C GLU A 37 8.34 2.92 5.62
N SER A 38 7.74 2.55 6.76
CA SER A 38 6.63 3.31 7.35
C SER A 38 7.08 4.72 7.75
N GLU A 39 8.22 4.84 8.44
CA GLU A 39 8.77 6.14 8.84
C GLU A 39 9.08 7.04 7.62
N GLN A 40 9.67 6.47 6.57
CA GLN A 40 9.93 7.20 5.33
C GLN A 40 8.65 7.67 4.65
N TYR A 41 7.62 6.82 4.61
CA TYR A 41 6.32 7.17 4.05
C TYR A 41 5.67 8.33 4.82
N GLU A 42 5.64 8.25 6.16
CA GLU A 42 5.11 9.32 7.02
C GLU A 42 5.89 10.63 6.81
N GLN A 43 7.21 10.56 6.69
CA GLN A 43 8.04 11.73 6.42
C GLN A 43 7.73 12.36 5.05
N LEU A 44 7.45 11.55 4.02
CA LEU A 44 7.07 12.04 2.70
C LEU A 44 5.70 12.72 2.72
N LEU A 45 4.73 12.20 3.47
CA LEU A 45 3.44 12.87 3.66
C LEU A 45 3.61 14.28 4.25
N CYS A 46 4.64 14.49 5.07
CA CYS A 46 4.87 15.77 5.74
C CYS A 46 5.76 16.75 5.01
N THR A 47 6.75 16.25 4.30
CA THR A 47 7.73 17.10 3.63
C THR A 47 7.36 17.41 2.18
N ASN A 48 6.47 16.61 1.57
CA ASN A 48 6.09 16.75 0.17
C ASN A 48 4.56 16.92 0.00
N PRO A 49 4.07 18.16 -0.10
CA PRO A 49 2.64 18.42 -0.28
C PRO A 49 2.04 17.81 -1.55
N ALA A 50 2.81 17.73 -2.64
CA ALA A 50 2.34 17.14 -3.89
C ALA A 50 2.14 15.62 -3.76
N PHE A 51 3.05 14.94 -3.05
CA PHE A 51 2.89 13.53 -2.70
C PHE A 51 1.65 13.32 -1.83
N ARG A 52 1.49 14.11 -0.77
CA ARG A 52 0.31 14.04 0.12
C ARG A 52 -0.99 14.24 -0.65
N ASN A 53 -1.08 15.27 -1.48
CA ASN A 53 -2.30 15.56 -2.25
C ASN A 53 -2.63 14.43 -3.24
N ARG A 54 -1.62 13.82 -3.87
CA ARG A 54 -1.82 12.65 -4.74
C ARG A 54 -2.40 11.48 -3.95
N ARG A 55 -1.90 11.21 -2.74
CA ARG A 55 -2.44 10.14 -1.89
C ARG A 55 -3.86 10.44 -1.43
N ILE A 56 -4.14 11.67 -0.99
CA ILE A 56 -5.51 12.11 -0.66
C ILE A 56 -6.46 11.88 -1.84
N GLN A 57 -6.05 12.25 -3.06
CA GLN A 57 -6.89 12.03 -4.24
C GLN A 57 -7.14 10.54 -4.51
N GLN A 58 -6.12 9.69 -4.35
CA GLN A 58 -6.23 8.25 -4.58
C GLN A 58 -7.12 7.55 -3.54
N GLU A 59 -6.95 7.91 -2.27
CA GLU A 59 -7.59 7.19 -1.16
C GLU A 59 -8.93 7.82 -0.76
N CYS A 60 -9.04 9.15 -0.73
CA CYS A 60 -10.25 9.86 -0.32
C CYS A 60 -11.14 10.29 -1.50
N GLY A 61 -10.60 10.35 -2.72
CA GLY A 61 -11.32 10.79 -3.92
C GLY A 61 -12.64 10.05 -4.20
N PRO A 62 -12.71 8.72 -4.02
CA PRO A 62 -13.95 7.96 -4.19
C PRO A 62 -14.98 8.13 -3.05
N ILE A 63 -14.68 8.85 -1.99
CA ILE A 63 -15.59 9.03 -0.84
C ILE A 63 -16.53 10.20 -1.13
N ASP A 64 -17.79 9.89 -1.44
CA ASP A 64 -18.83 10.86 -1.77
C ASP A 64 -19.45 11.53 -0.53
N ASP A 65 -19.47 10.83 0.61
CA ASP A 65 -20.00 11.40 1.85
C ASP A 65 -19.05 12.50 2.37
N PRO A 66 -19.54 13.75 2.55
CA PRO A 66 -18.66 14.86 2.93
C PRO A 66 -17.96 14.66 4.27
N GLN A 67 -18.64 14.05 5.24
CA GLN A 67 -18.10 13.88 6.59
C GLN A 67 -17.00 12.81 6.60
N LEU A 68 -17.22 11.67 5.92
CA LEU A 68 -16.22 10.63 5.74
C LEU A 68 -15.04 11.11 4.90
N HIS A 69 -15.30 11.93 3.88
CA HIS A 69 -14.23 12.51 3.07
C HIS A 69 -13.31 13.37 3.92
N GLN A 70 -13.86 14.25 4.76
CA GLN A 70 -13.05 15.07 5.67
C GLN A 70 -12.28 14.22 6.67
N GLN A 71 -12.90 13.21 7.28
CA GLN A 71 -12.20 12.27 8.18
C GLN A 71 -11.05 11.54 7.47
N CYS A 72 -11.23 11.16 6.20
CA CYS A 72 -10.17 10.58 5.39
C CYS A 72 -9.02 11.57 5.17
N VAL A 73 -9.32 12.79 4.73
CA VAL A 73 -8.32 13.86 4.52
C VAL A 73 -7.54 14.14 5.80
N ASP A 74 -8.24 14.15 6.94
CA ASP A 74 -7.65 14.42 8.26
C ASP A 74 -6.61 13.36 8.66
N SER A 75 -6.75 12.12 8.21
CA SER A 75 -5.78 11.06 8.46
C SER A 75 -4.42 11.30 7.78
N PHE A 76 -4.37 12.15 6.74
CA PHE A 76 -3.13 12.54 6.05
C PHE A 76 -2.50 13.82 6.64
N GLN A 77 -3.09 14.40 7.70
CA GLN A 77 -2.51 15.55 8.35
C GLN A 77 -1.23 15.17 9.10
N CYS A 78 -0.19 15.97 8.88
CA CYS A 78 1.05 15.81 9.59
C CYS A 78 0.90 16.31 11.02
N ARG A 79 0.82 15.37 11.95
CA ARG A 79 0.91 15.67 13.37
C ARG A 79 2.27 16.32 13.62
N SER A 80 2.25 17.61 13.94
CA SER A 80 3.44 18.39 14.30
C SER A 80 4.18 17.70 15.45
N GLY A 81 5.26 16.99 15.12
CA GLY A 81 5.96 16.09 16.04
C GLY A 81 6.04 14.71 15.40
N GLY A 82 7.05 14.53 14.54
CA GLY A 82 7.23 13.38 13.67
C GLY A 82 6.78 12.07 14.30
N GLY A 83 5.94 11.35 13.55
CA GLY A 83 5.52 9.99 13.84
C GLY A 83 6.71 9.04 13.81
N GLY A 84 7.58 9.16 14.80
CA GLY A 84 8.44 8.07 15.21
C GLY A 84 7.54 6.95 15.74
N PRO A 85 7.98 5.69 15.63
CA PRO A 85 7.19 4.54 16.04
C PRO A 85 6.72 4.79 17.47
N VAL A 86 5.41 4.71 17.68
CA VAL A 86 4.87 4.54 19.03
C VAL A 86 5.55 3.28 19.53
N ARG A 87 6.58 3.44 20.36
CA ARG A 87 7.13 2.33 21.13
C ARG A 87 5.94 1.84 21.94
N ARG A 88 5.27 0.80 21.46
CA ARG A 88 4.30 0.05 22.25
C ARG A 88 5.09 -0.43 23.45
N ARG A 89 5.05 0.35 24.54
CA ARG A 89 5.43 -0.16 25.84
C ARG A 89 4.51 -1.35 26.02
N HIS A 90 5.09 -2.54 25.95
CA HIS A 90 4.45 -3.74 26.44
C HIS A 90 3.92 -3.39 27.84
N HIS A 91 2.60 -3.25 27.95
CA HIS A 91 1.93 -3.29 29.23
C HIS A 91 2.15 -4.71 29.75
N ARG A 92 3.24 -4.86 30.51
CA ARG A 92 3.55 -6.04 31.29
C ARG A 92 2.60 -5.96 32.49
N ASN A 93 1.38 -6.47 32.31
CA ASN A 93 0.48 -6.69 33.44
C ASN A 93 1.11 -7.77 34.31
N TYR A 94 1.33 -7.41 35.57
CA TYR A 94 1.53 -8.33 36.69
C TYR A 94 0.18 -8.90 37.12
#